data_AF-A0A5B7JPW9-F1
#
_entry.id   AF-A0A5B7JPW9-F1
#
_cell.length_a   1.000
_cell.length_b   1.000
_cell.length_c   1.000
_cell.angle_alpha   90.00
_cell.angle_beta   90.00
_cell.angle_gamma   90.00
#
_symmetry.space_group_name_H-M   'P 1'
#
loop_
_entity.id
_entity.type
_entity.pdbx_description
1 polymer ?
#
loop_
_entity_poly.entity_id
_entity_poly.type
_entity_poly.pdbx_seq_one_letter_code
_entity_poly.pdbx_strand_id
1 'polypeptide(L)'
;MSPWCSSPVHRILQHDNVENLTPIQVLRELSCGAAQLKLYLIVDLIELVHCSPNQILDCPDVGYYLYNTQVVLDRCGTLVARYRKKHLFLEAGITAGDESDATAVFTTDFGVTFTLQVH
;
A
#
# COMPACT_ATOMS: atom_id res chain seq x y z
N MET A 1 1.20 6.16 -19.28
CA MET A 1 2.20 5.47 -18.44
C MET A 1 2.31 6.23 -17.14
N SER A 2 2.31 5.54 -15.99
CA SER A 2 2.61 6.18 -14.70
C SER A 2 3.98 6.88 -14.79
N PRO A 3 4.08 8.18 -14.44
CA PRO A 3 5.34 8.92 -14.54
C PRO A 3 6.46 8.34 -13.67
N TRP A 4 6.11 7.47 -12.72
CA TRP A 4 7.02 6.81 -11.79
C TRP A 4 7.83 5.66 -12.41
N CYS A 5 7.43 5.16 -13.59
CA CYS A 5 8.05 4.00 -14.24
C CYS A 5 8.99 4.38 -15.40
N SER A 6 9.21 5.67 -15.64
CA SER A 6 10.04 6.20 -16.72
C SER A 6 11.49 6.48 -16.30
N SER A 7 11.82 6.32 -15.01
CA SER A 7 13.21 6.37 -14.55
C SER A 7 13.90 5.04 -14.87
N PRO A 8 15.18 5.01 -15.28
CA PRO A 8 15.92 3.79 -15.59
C PRO A 8 16.23 2.98 -14.31
N VAL A 9 15.21 2.55 -13.57
CA VAL A 9 15.36 1.60 -12.45
C VAL A 9 15.61 0.18 -12.99
N HIS A 10 15.35 -0.04 -14.28
CA HIS A 10 15.68 -1.29 -14.98
C HIS A 10 17.18 -1.61 -15.01
N ARG A 11 18.06 -0.67 -14.61
CA ARG A 11 19.52 -0.88 -14.52
C ARG A 11 20.03 -1.02 -13.07
N ILE A 12 19.19 -0.82 -12.05
CA ILE A 12 19.59 -0.89 -10.63
C ILE A 12 19.22 -2.25 -10.00
N LEU A 13 18.15 -2.91 -10.46
CA LEU A 13 17.70 -4.17 -9.84
C LEU A 13 18.34 -5.46 -10.39
N GLN A 14 19.36 -5.36 -11.25
CA GLN A 14 20.24 -6.50 -11.45
C GLN A 14 21.32 -6.44 -10.36
N HIS A 15 21.06 -7.10 -9.23
CA HIS A 15 21.99 -7.32 -8.10
C HIS A 15 21.99 -6.35 -6.92
N ASP A 16 20.91 -5.63 -6.61
CA ASP A 16 20.78 -5.06 -5.27
C ASP A 16 20.10 -6.08 -4.34
N ASN A 17 20.77 -6.41 -3.24
CA ASN A 17 20.23 -7.28 -2.19
C ASN A 17 18.87 -6.72 -1.74
N VAL A 18 17.81 -7.55 -1.81
CA VAL A 18 16.43 -7.23 -1.40
C VAL A 18 16.35 -6.66 0.03
N GLU A 19 17.39 -6.88 0.84
CA GLU A 19 17.53 -6.43 2.22
C GLU A 19 17.62 -4.90 2.42
N ASN A 20 17.79 -4.08 1.37
CA ASN A 20 17.98 -2.62 1.50
C ASN A 20 16.90 -1.75 0.84
N LEU A 21 15.74 -2.30 0.49
CA LEU A 21 14.65 -1.52 -0.09
C LEU A 21 13.87 -0.76 0.99
N THR A 22 13.77 0.56 0.81
CA THR A 22 12.83 1.38 1.57
C THR A 22 11.38 1.02 1.20
N PRO A 23 10.39 1.24 2.09
CA PRO A 23 8.99 0.94 1.80
C PRO A 23 8.45 1.62 0.52
N ILE A 24 8.91 2.85 0.25
CA ILE A 24 8.55 3.61 -0.97
C ILE A 24 9.11 2.93 -2.23
N GLN A 25 10.29 2.31 -2.16
CA GLN A 25 10.86 1.57 -3.29
C GLN A 25 10.07 0.30 -3.57
N VAL A 26 9.66 -0.44 -2.53
CA VAL A 26 8.82 -1.65 -2.70
C VAL A 26 7.52 -1.30 -3.43
N LEU A 27 6.81 -0.27 -2.97
CA LEU A 27 5.55 0.14 -3.61
C LEU A 27 5.74 0.60 -5.06
N ARG A 28 6.86 1.27 -5.35
CA ARG A 28 7.22 1.70 -6.71
C ARG A 28 7.47 0.51 -7.63
N GLU A 29 8.21 -0.49 -7.19
CA GLU A 29 8.46 -1.69 -8.01
C GLU A 29 7.18 -2.48 -8.28
N LEU A 30 6.32 -2.63 -7.27
CA LEU A 30 5.00 -3.24 -7.46
C LEU A 30 4.14 -2.45 -8.45
N SER A 31 4.14 -1.12 -8.35
CA SER A 31 3.45 -0.21 -9.28
C SER A 31 3.96 -0.38 -10.71
N CYS A 32 5.27 -0.44 -10.91
CA CYS A 32 5.84 -0.62 -12.24
C CYS A 32 5.65 -2.02 -12.79
N GLY A 33 5.73 -3.06 -11.97
CA GLY A 33 5.37 -4.43 -12.35
C GLY A 33 3.92 -4.53 -12.84
N ALA A 34 2.97 -3.95 -12.07
CA ALA A 34 1.56 -3.89 -12.47
C ALA A 34 1.37 -3.15 -13.81
N ALA A 35 2.05 -2.01 -13.97
CA ALA A 35 1.98 -1.19 -15.18
C ALA A 35 2.59 -1.85 -16.43
N GLN A 36 3.70 -2.60 -16.26
CA GLN A 36 4.39 -3.31 -17.34
C GLN A 36 3.61 -4.53 -17.78
N LEU A 37 3.10 -5.31 -16.83
CA LEU A 37 2.33 -6.53 -17.10
C LEU A 37 0.84 -6.27 -17.35
N LYS A 38 0.40 -5.00 -17.25
CA LYS A 38 -0.99 -4.57 -17.47
C LYS A 38 -1.99 -5.36 -16.62
N LEU A 39 -1.67 -5.56 -15.36
CA LEU A 39 -2.51 -6.32 -14.43
C LEU A 39 -3.02 -5.43 -13.29
N TYR A 40 -4.14 -5.83 -12.68
CA TYR A 40 -4.50 -5.35 -11.36
C TYR A 40 -3.69 -6.16 -10.35
N LEU A 41 -2.98 -5.47 -9.45
CA LEU A 41 -2.17 -6.09 -8.42
C LEU A 41 -2.76 -5.78 -7.05
N ILE A 42 -3.16 -6.80 -6.31
CA ILE A 42 -3.61 -6.68 -4.92
C ILE A 42 -2.49 -7.18 -4.02
N VAL A 43 -2.07 -6.38 -3.05
CA VAL A 43 -0.94 -6.70 -2.15
C VAL A 43 -1.28 -6.32 -0.73
N ASP A 44 -0.89 -7.17 0.22
CA ASP A 44 -0.94 -6.88 1.65
C ASP A 44 0.45 -6.46 2.14
N LEU A 45 0.51 -5.36 2.90
CA LEU A 45 1.74 -4.69 3.35
C LEU A 45 1.51 -4.05 4.72
N ILE A 46 2.61 -3.77 5.44
CA ILE A 46 2.57 -2.90 6.61
C ILE A 46 2.68 -1.44 6.17
N GLU A 47 1.68 -0.63 6.52
CA GLU A 47 1.68 0.81 6.29
C GLU A 47 2.17 1.55 7.54
N LEU A 48 3.25 2.30 7.41
CA LEU A 48 3.74 3.19 8.45
C LEU A 48 3.24 4.61 8.18
N VAL A 49 2.56 5.21 9.17
CA VAL A 49 2.10 6.60 9.11
C VAL A 49 2.69 7.36 10.27
N HIS A 50 3.61 8.28 9.97
CA HIS A 50 4.15 9.19 10.98
C HIS A 50 3.05 10.11 11.52
N CYS A 51 3.06 10.30 12.83
CA CYS A 51 2.19 11.24 13.52
C CYS A 51 3.01 11.97 14.61
N SER A 52 2.49 13.10 15.11
CA SER A 52 3.13 13.83 16.20
C SER A 52 2.21 13.82 17.42
N PRO A 53 2.65 13.27 18.58
CA PRO A 53 1.87 13.27 19.82
C PRO A 53 1.44 14.67 20.27
N ASN A 54 2.22 15.70 19.89
CA ASN A 54 1.92 17.09 20.23
C ASN A 54 0.84 17.71 19.33
N GLN A 55 0.46 17.04 18.22
CA GLN A 55 -0.47 17.56 17.22
C GLN A 55 -1.74 16.72 17.10
N ILE A 56 -1.67 15.42 17.41
CA ILE A 56 -2.77 14.45 17.26
C ILE A 56 -2.93 13.72 18.58
N LEU A 57 -4.12 13.82 19.17
CA LEU A 57 -4.44 13.28 20.51
C LEU A 57 -4.21 11.77 20.63
N ASP A 58 -4.43 11.02 19.55
CA ASP A 58 -4.35 9.56 19.53
C ASP A 58 -3.04 9.04 18.91
N CYS A 59 -2.01 9.88 18.74
CA CYS A 59 -0.74 9.44 18.20
C CYS A 59 0.07 8.69 19.26
N PRO A 60 0.53 7.45 19.00
CA PRO A 60 1.35 6.70 19.93
C PRO A 60 2.65 7.43 20.29
N ASP A 61 3.18 7.19 21.49
CA ASP A 61 4.44 7.79 21.95
C ASP A 61 5.63 7.53 21.01
N VAL A 62 5.59 6.41 20.27
CA VAL A 62 6.59 6.05 19.26
C VAL A 62 6.55 6.96 18.01
N GLY A 63 5.52 7.80 17.86
CA GLY A 63 5.41 8.80 16.79
C GLY A 63 4.94 8.27 15.44
N TYR A 64 4.34 7.07 15.41
CA TYR A 64 3.76 6.50 14.20
C TYR A 64 2.69 5.46 14.49
N TYR A 65 1.81 5.26 13.51
CA TYR A 65 0.92 4.12 13.44
C TYR A 65 1.48 3.07 12.48
N LEU A 66 1.25 1.81 12.79
CA LEU A 66 1.45 0.69 11.87
C LEU A 66 0.10 0.06 11.55
N TYR A 67 -0.23 -0.11 10.28
CA TYR A 67 -1.47 -0.77 9.86
C TYR A 67 -1.14 -2.00 9.02
N ASN A 68 -1.91 -3.07 9.22
CA ASN A 68 -2.03 -4.14 8.23
C ASN A 68 -2.90 -3.59 7.09
N THR A 69 -2.32 -3.44 5.89
CA THR A 69 -2.92 -2.67 4.81
C THR A 69 -2.87 -3.45 3.49
N GLN A 70 -4.06 -3.73 2.95
CA GLN A 70 -4.22 -4.22 1.58
C GLN A 70 -4.39 -3.06 0.61
N VAL A 71 -3.69 -3.09 -0.50
CA VAL A 71 -3.74 -2.07 -1.56
C VAL A 71 -4.04 -2.69 -2.92
N VAL A 72 -4.60 -1.90 -3.84
CA VAL A 72 -4.80 -2.28 -5.24
C VAL A 72 -4.09 -1.29 -6.14
N LEU A 73 -3.22 -1.83 -7.00
CA LEU A 73 -2.61 -1.10 -8.10
C LEU A 73 -3.32 -1.48 -9.41
N ASP A 74 -3.75 -0.49 -10.20
CA ASP A 74 -4.40 -0.72 -11.49
C ASP A 74 -3.40 -1.10 -12.60
N ARG A 75 -3.89 -1.32 -13.83
CA ARG A 75 -3.05 -1.66 -15.00
C ARG A 75 -2.08 -0.56 -15.42
N CYS A 76 -2.21 0.65 -14.87
CA CYS A 76 -1.28 1.75 -15.04
C CYS A 76 -0.27 1.86 -13.89
N GLY A 77 -0.39 1.02 -12.86
CA GLY A 77 0.39 1.07 -11.62
C GLY A 77 -0.15 2.08 -10.60
N THR A 78 -1.35 2.62 -10.79
CA THR A 78 -1.95 3.63 -9.91
C THR A 78 -2.57 2.95 -8.69
N LEU A 79 -2.32 3.48 -7.49
CA LEU A 79 -3.03 3.06 -6.29
C LEU A 79 -4.51 3.50 -6.39
N VAL A 80 -5.42 2.53 -6.52
CA VAL A 80 -6.86 2.78 -6.73
C VAL A 80 -7.75 2.34 -5.57
N ALA A 81 -7.22 1.52 -4.65
CA ALA A 81 -7.88 1.22 -3.38
C ALA A 81 -6.85 0.92 -2.28
N ARG A 82 -7.26 1.18 -1.04
CA ARG A 82 -6.52 0.91 0.19
C ARG A 82 -7.51 0.53 1.29
N TYR A 83 -7.25 -0.59 1.95
CA TYR A 83 -7.99 -1.05 3.12
C TYR A 83 -7.02 -1.32 4.26
N ARG A 84 -7.31 -0.77 5.45
CA ARG A 84 -6.60 -1.07 6.69
C ARG A 84 -7.42 -2.07 7.48
N LYS A 85 -6.81 -3.17 7.93
CA LYS A 85 -7.48 -4.23 8.67
C LYS A 85 -8.15 -3.67 9.94
N LYS A 86 -9.47 -3.90 10.06
CA LYS A 86 -10.26 -3.43 11.20
C LYS A 86 -10.24 -4.40 12.38
N HIS A 87 -10.41 -5.69 12.09
CA HIS A 87 -10.53 -6.73 13.10
C HIS A 87 -9.19 -7.44 13.27
N LEU A 88 -8.36 -6.93 14.18
CA LEU A 88 -7.02 -7.47 14.42
C LEU A 88 -7.08 -8.83 15.12
N PHE A 89 -6.17 -9.74 14.76
CA PHE A 89 -6.05 -11.06 15.39
C PHE A 89 -4.62 -11.30 15.90
N LEU A 90 -4.40 -11.04 17.20
CA LEU A 90 -3.09 -11.19 17.86
C LEU A 90 -1.95 -10.35 17.23
N GLU A 91 -2.30 -9.24 16.58
CA GLU A 91 -1.36 -8.33 15.90
C GLU A 91 -0.92 -7.21 16.86
N ALA A 92 -0.07 -7.54 17.84
CA ALA A 92 0.44 -6.57 18.81
C ALA A 92 1.25 -5.46 18.11
N GLY A 93 0.98 -4.20 18.48
CA GLY A 93 1.65 -3.03 17.89
C GLY A 93 1.06 -2.57 16.54
N ILE A 94 0.04 -3.26 16.02
CA ILE A 94 -0.73 -2.81 14.86
C ILE A 94 -1.94 -2.00 15.34
N THR A 95 -2.19 -0.89 14.64
CA THR A 95 -3.34 -0.01 14.82
C THR A 95 -4.48 -0.53 13.96
N ALA A 96 -5.69 -0.56 14.51
CA ALA A 96 -6.89 -0.94 13.75
C ALA A 96 -7.23 0.14 12.71
N GLY A 97 -7.70 -0.29 11.54
CA GLY A 97 -8.15 0.62 10.48
C GLY A 97 -9.40 1.44 10.84
N ASP A 98 -9.63 2.50 10.08
CA ASP A 98 -10.81 3.37 10.23
C ASP A 98 -12.12 2.62 9.97
N GLU A 99 -13.22 3.02 10.60
CA GLU A 99 -14.55 2.39 10.41
C GLU A 99 -15.08 2.50 8.98
N SER A 100 -14.63 3.47 8.20
CA SER A 100 -15.08 3.70 6.82
C SER A 100 -14.31 2.84 5.81
N ASP A 101 -15.03 2.11 4.97
CA ASP A 101 -14.46 1.34 3.84
C ASP A 101 -14.44 2.11 2.52
N ALA A 102 -14.66 3.43 2.54
CA ALA A 102 -14.75 4.22 1.31
C ALA A 102 -13.50 4.13 0.42
N THR A 103 -12.32 3.96 1.01
CA THR A 103 -11.07 3.79 0.24
C THR A 103 -10.81 2.35 -0.18
N ALA A 104 -11.56 1.38 0.32
CA ALA A 104 -11.40 -0.05 0.03
C ALA A 104 -12.10 -0.47 -1.27
N VAL A 105 -12.88 0.42 -1.87
CA VAL A 105 -13.70 0.15 -3.06
C VAL A 105 -13.01 0.69 -4.31
N PHE A 106 -12.98 -0.10 -5.39
CA PHE A 106 -12.52 0.35 -6.71
C PHE A 106 -13.35 -0.28 -7.83
N THR A 107 -13.48 0.45 -8.94
CA THR A 107 -14.11 -0.03 -10.17
C THR A 107 -13.05 -0.29 -11.22
N THR A 108 -13.14 -1.43 -11.90
CA THR A 108 -12.19 -1.84 -12.92
C THR A 108 -12.52 -1.25 -14.29
N ASP A 109 -11.55 -1.32 -15.20
CA ASP A 109 -11.71 -0.96 -16.61
C ASP A 109 -12.65 -1.90 -17.38
N PHE A 110 -12.96 -3.07 -16.82
CA PHE A 110 -13.99 -4.00 -17.31
C PHE A 110 -15.34 -3.85 -16.60
N GLY A 111 -15.55 -2.76 -15.85
CA GLY A 111 -16.86 -2.36 -15.35
C GLY A 111 -17.36 -3.10 -14.11
N VAL A 112 -16.48 -3.81 -13.39
CA VAL A 112 -16.84 -4.49 -12.13
C VAL A 112 -16.29 -3.72 -10.94
N THR A 113 -17.12 -3.54 -9.92
CA THR A 113 -16.71 -2.93 -8.65
C THR A 113 -16.34 -4.01 -7.63
N PHE A 114 -15.18 -3.85 -7.02
CA PHE A 114 -14.67 -4.73 -5.97
C PHE A 114 -14.46 -3.94 -4.68
N THR A 115 -14.44 -4.66 -3.56
CA THR A 115 -14.02 -4.14 -2.25
C THR A 115 -12.93 -5.02 -1.67
N LEU A 116 -12.07 -4.43 -0.86
CA LEU A 116 -11.02 -5.11 -0.12
C LEU A 116 -11.49 -5.46 1.29
N GLN A 117 -11.02 -6.59 1.80
CA GLN A 117 -11.17 -6.97 3.20
C GLN A 117 -10.05 -7.95 3.58
N VAL A 118 -9.52 -7.78 4.78
CA VAL A 118 -8.57 -8.70 5.41
C VAL A 118 -9.22 -9.22 6.69
N HIS A 119 -9.31 -10.55 6.82
CA HIS A 119 -9.88 -11.21 7.99
C HIS A 119 -8.78 -11.59 9.00
#